data_AF-A0A7J7DL65-F1
#
_entry.id   AF-A0A7J7DL65-F1
#
_cell.length_a   1.000
_cell.length_b   1.000
_cell.length_c   1.000
_cell.angle_alpha   90.00
_cell.angle_beta   90.00
_cell.angle_gamma   90.00
#
_symmetry.space_group_name_H-M   'P 1'
#
loop_
_entity.id
_entity.type
_entity.pdbx_description
1 polymer ?
#
loop_
_entity_poly.entity_id
_entity_poly.type
_entity_poly.pdbx_seq_one_letter_code
_entity_poly.pdbx_strand_id
1 'polypeptide(L)'
;MPTLPELAAESPIAIPLSRTPNSIILEESATHEQWPFECHGFWHNVALIVPSLLFVLYLAFQAKKSYAKLSNGRSYIMISYYGTLWLVSLLNLAWCSLQGWECSSGNEVAWNILSLLTKSGMLFLEVSLVAFLLQGNYVSGFEALTRTFVISGLVVGCDILLKAIYVFGYGVPLFIDSLENPHLKWGLWVVHRLVLTAVYGFILFLYHSKWRERLPARPAFYKYVTIMFSLNALALFACALTGRGANFGFWLYGATIVCYHAFYLPFIYVTFLADFLQEEDLHLENAYYSEMKDAGFFDADWD
;
A
#
# COMPACT_ATOMS: atom_id res chain seq x y z
N MET A 1 6.05 -74.29 -62.98
CA MET A 1 7.11 -74.51 -61.98
C MET A 1 6.45 -74.64 -60.61
N PRO A 2 6.78 -75.67 -59.82
CA PRO A 2 6.07 -76.06 -58.59
C PRO A 2 6.79 -75.66 -57.28
N THR A 3 5.98 -75.47 -56.22
CA THR A 3 6.11 -75.85 -54.78
C THR A 3 7.36 -75.56 -53.91
N LEU A 4 7.13 -74.81 -52.79
CA LEU A 4 7.46 -74.97 -51.33
C LEU A 4 8.60 -75.92 -50.87
N PRO A 5 9.30 -75.64 -49.72
CA PRO A 5 8.75 -75.59 -48.34
C PRO A 5 9.22 -74.35 -47.50
N GLU A 6 8.55 -73.83 -46.45
CA GLU A 6 8.22 -74.36 -45.09
C GLU A 6 9.46 -74.78 -44.28
N LEU A 7 9.72 -74.45 -42.99
CA LEU A 7 8.90 -74.09 -41.82
C LEU A 7 9.84 -73.58 -40.66
N ALA A 8 9.25 -72.82 -39.72
CA ALA A 8 9.53 -72.45 -38.29
C ALA A 8 10.78 -73.03 -37.53
N ALA A 9 11.29 -72.55 -36.39
CA ALA A 9 10.89 -71.69 -35.24
C ALA A 9 12.21 -71.22 -34.55
N GLU A 10 12.37 -70.22 -33.66
CA GLU A 10 11.70 -69.90 -32.39
C GLU A 10 11.94 -68.41 -31.99
N SER A 11 10.97 -67.84 -31.27
CA SER A 11 10.94 -66.54 -30.56
C SER A 11 11.14 -66.75 -29.03
N PRO A 12 10.86 -65.80 -28.12
CA PRO A 12 11.11 -64.34 -28.00
C PRO A 12 11.87 -64.05 -26.66
N ILE A 13 11.96 -62.78 -26.20
CA ILE A 13 12.02 -62.27 -24.78
C ILE A 13 12.71 -60.90 -24.82
N ALA A 14 11.98 -59.78 -24.90
CA ALA A 14 11.38 -58.98 -23.83
C ALA A 14 12.30 -57.86 -23.29
N ILE A 15 11.81 -56.63 -23.43
CA ILE A 15 12.28 -55.40 -22.78
C ILE A 15 11.99 -55.49 -21.27
N PRO A 16 12.83 -54.89 -20.40
CA PRO A 16 12.31 -54.33 -19.16
C PRO A 16 12.69 -52.86 -18.92
N LEU A 17 11.69 -52.18 -18.36
CA LEU A 17 11.69 -50.83 -17.81
C LEU A 17 12.40 -50.80 -16.43
N SER A 18 13.03 -49.66 -16.12
CA SER A 18 13.26 -49.07 -14.77
C SER A 18 14.12 -49.81 -13.72
N ARG A 19 15.21 -49.16 -13.26
CA ARG A 19 15.65 -49.10 -11.85
C ARG A 19 16.78 -48.06 -11.65
N THR A 20 16.50 -46.95 -10.96
CA THR A 20 17.50 -46.18 -10.19
C THR A 20 17.83 -46.94 -8.89
N PRO A 21 19.03 -46.76 -8.31
CA PRO A 21 19.11 -45.90 -7.10
C PRO A 21 20.44 -45.12 -6.93
N ASN A 22 20.31 -43.89 -6.42
CA ASN A 22 21.04 -43.26 -5.29
C ASN A 22 22.56 -43.47 -5.19
N SER A 23 23.46 -42.52 -4.95
CA SER A 23 23.48 -41.19 -4.31
C SER A 23 24.95 -41.01 -3.88
N ILE A 24 25.40 -39.78 -3.58
CA ILE A 24 26.68 -39.45 -2.91
C ILE A 24 27.85 -39.16 -3.87
N ILE A 25 27.85 -37.95 -4.42
CA ILE A 25 28.98 -37.01 -4.35
C ILE A 25 28.32 -35.66 -4.04
N LEU A 26 28.07 -35.37 -2.75
CA LEU A 26 28.83 -34.41 -1.94
C LEU A 26 28.85 -33.03 -2.61
N GLU A 27 27.90 -32.16 -2.25
CA GLU A 27 28.17 -31.11 -1.26
C GLU A 27 29.41 -30.30 -1.63
N GLU A 28 29.23 -29.33 -2.52
CA GLU A 28 30.09 -28.16 -2.55
C GLU A 28 29.21 -26.91 -2.69
N SER A 29 29.03 -26.23 -1.56
CA SER A 29 28.61 -24.83 -1.45
C SER A 29 27.14 -24.49 -1.79
N ALA A 30 26.21 -25.08 -1.06
CA ALA A 30 24.93 -24.43 -0.75
C ALA A 30 25.12 -23.38 0.36
N THR A 31 25.98 -22.39 0.08
CA THR A 31 26.14 -21.18 0.89
C THR A 31 26.42 -20.02 -0.05
N HIS A 32 25.39 -19.52 -0.72
CA HIS A 32 25.31 -18.11 -1.04
C HIS A 32 23.85 -17.69 -0.94
N GLU A 33 23.60 -16.89 0.09
CA GLU A 33 22.41 -16.11 0.36
C GLU A 33 21.87 -15.47 -0.94
N GLN A 34 20.90 -16.12 -1.59
CA GLN A 34 20.13 -15.52 -2.69
C GLN A 34 19.14 -14.52 -2.10
N TRP A 35 19.66 -13.33 -1.85
CA TRP A 35 18.92 -12.11 -1.53
C TRP A 35 17.97 -11.73 -2.71
N PRO A 36 16.96 -10.87 -2.54
CA PRO A 36 15.65 -10.92 -3.19
C PRO A 36 15.66 -10.31 -4.62
N PHE A 37 16.81 -10.27 -5.28
CA PHE A 37 17.10 -9.38 -6.40
C PHE A 37 16.78 -9.95 -7.79
N GLU A 38 16.39 -11.22 -7.90
CA GLU A 38 16.20 -11.85 -9.21
C GLU A 38 14.80 -11.63 -9.82
N CYS A 39 13.76 -11.33 -9.02
CA CYS A 39 12.41 -11.26 -9.58
C CYS A 39 12.03 -9.87 -10.13
N HIS A 40 12.22 -8.83 -9.32
CA HIS A 40 12.02 -7.45 -9.73
C HIS A 40 13.39 -6.78 -9.72
N GLY A 41 13.86 -6.29 -10.86
CA GLY A 41 15.26 -5.87 -11.04
C GLY A 41 15.77 -4.93 -9.95
N PHE A 42 17.07 -4.96 -9.66
CA PHE A 42 17.71 -4.27 -8.52
C PHE A 42 17.19 -2.85 -8.23
N TRP A 43 17.13 -2.00 -9.27
CA TRP A 43 16.67 -0.61 -9.14
C TRP A 43 15.23 -0.47 -8.65
N HIS A 44 14.35 -1.40 -9.02
CA HIS A 44 12.97 -1.42 -8.57
C HIS A 44 12.88 -1.67 -7.06
N ASN A 45 13.58 -2.70 -6.57
CA ASN A 45 13.61 -3.03 -5.15
C ASN A 45 14.23 -1.91 -4.31
N VAL A 46 15.34 -1.32 -4.78
CA VAL A 46 15.98 -0.20 -4.09
C VAL A 46 15.04 1.00 -4.01
N ALA A 47 14.33 1.32 -5.10
CA ALA A 47 13.38 2.44 -5.14
C ALA A 47 12.17 2.26 -4.20
N LEU A 48 11.83 1.01 -3.83
CA LEU A 48 10.76 0.71 -2.88
C LEU A 48 11.26 0.67 -1.43
N ILE A 49 12.34 -0.07 -1.17
CA ILE A 49 12.84 -0.37 0.17
C ILE A 49 13.44 0.88 0.81
N VAL A 50 14.26 1.64 0.09
CA VAL A 50 14.99 2.78 0.68
C VAL A 50 14.04 3.87 1.18
N PRO A 51 13.06 4.37 0.41
CA PRO A 51 12.13 5.38 0.90
C PRO A 51 11.26 4.87 2.06
N SER A 52 10.81 3.62 1.99
CA SER A 52 10.00 2.99 3.04
C SER A 52 10.77 2.85 4.34
N LEU A 53 12.03 2.41 4.28
CA LEU A 53 12.90 2.26 5.43
C LEU A 53 13.24 3.61 6.06
N LEU A 54 13.62 4.59 5.23
CA LEU A 54 13.89 5.96 5.71
C LEU A 54 12.69 6.56 6.42
N PHE A 55 11.48 6.33 5.90
CA PHE A 55 10.26 6.82 6.52
C PHE A 55 9.99 6.14 7.88
N VAL A 56 10.14 4.81 7.98
CA VAL A 56 9.98 4.10 9.26
C VAL A 56 11.04 4.56 10.28
N LEU A 57 12.29 4.74 9.87
CA LEU A 57 13.35 5.26 10.74
C LEU A 57 13.04 6.68 11.20
N TYR A 58 12.54 7.53 10.31
CA TYR A 58 12.11 8.88 10.64
C TYR A 58 10.96 8.87 11.67
N LEU A 59 9.95 8.02 11.47
CA LEU A 59 8.87 7.84 12.45
C LEU A 59 9.41 7.36 13.79
N ALA A 60 10.35 6.40 13.80
CA ALA A 60 10.98 5.86 15.00
C ALA A 60 11.74 6.95 15.79
N PHE A 61 12.52 7.77 15.07
CA PHE A 61 13.25 8.88 15.66
C PHE A 61 12.30 9.91 16.30
N GLN A 62 11.21 10.23 15.61
CA GLN A 62 10.19 11.17 16.10
C GLN A 62 9.21 10.55 17.10
N ALA A 63 9.27 9.24 17.37
CA ALA A 63 8.25 8.52 18.12
C ALA A 63 8.07 9.04 19.54
N LYS A 64 9.18 9.24 20.27
CA LYS A 64 9.15 9.73 21.66
C LYS A 64 8.55 11.13 21.74
N LYS A 65 9.01 12.03 20.86
CA LYS A 65 8.51 13.42 20.80
C LYS A 65 7.04 13.46 20.41
N SER A 66 6.66 12.72 19.37
CA SER A 66 5.27 12.69 18.88
C SER A 66 4.32 12.07 19.89
N TYR A 67 4.71 10.98 20.54
CA TYR A 67 3.87 10.31 21.54
C TYR A 67 3.66 11.16 22.80
N ALA A 68 4.71 11.81 23.31
CA ALA A 68 4.59 12.72 24.45
C ALA A 68 3.62 13.87 24.16
N LYS A 69 3.68 14.44 22.95
CA LYS A 69 2.75 15.49 22.49
C LYS A 69 1.32 14.98 22.38
N LEU A 70 1.12 13.87 21.67
CA LEU A 70 -0.18 13.26 21.46
C LEU A 70 -0.87 12.85 22.77
N SER A 71 -0.08 12.34 23.74
CA SER A 71 -0.58 11.97 25.07
C SER A 71 -1.02 13.20 25.88
N ASN A 72 -0.29 14.31 25.78
CA ASN A 72 -0.60 15.54 26.50
C ASN A 72 -1.77 16.32 25.87
N GLY A 73 -1.88 16.31 24.54
CA GLY A 73 -2.98 16.95 23.79
C GLY A 73 -4.34 16.26 23.96
N ARG A 74 -4.39 15.05 24.54
CA ARG A 74 -5.60 14.22 24.75
C ARG A 74 -6.44 13.98 23.47
N SER A 75 -5.82 14.12 22.29
CA SER A 75 -6.47 13.90 21.01
C SER A 75 -6.40 12.42 20.62
N TYR A 76 -7.36 11.62 21.11
CA TYR A 76 -7.51 10.18 20.78
C TYR A 76 -7.56 9.91 19.27
N ILE A 77 -8.07 10.90 18.53
CA ILE A 77 -8.11 10.96 17.06
C ILE A 77 -6.72 10.81 16.46
N MET A 78 -5.82 11.72 16.83
CA MET A 78 -4.49 11.78 16.25
C MET A 78 -3.63 10.63 16.73
N ILE A 79 -3.88 10.11 17.94
CA ILE A 79 -3.27 8.87 18.44
C ILE A 79 -3.66 7.69 17.54
N SER A 80 -4.95 7.52 17.22
CA SER A 80 -5.41 6.43 16.36
C SER A 80 -4.85 6.55 14.95
N TYR A 81 -4.83 7.76 14.37
CA TYR A 81 -4.26 7.99 13.04
C TYR A 81 -2.75 7.72 13.00
N TYR A 82 -2.02 8.19 14.00
CA TYR A 82 -0.58 7.95 14.12
C TYR A 82 -0.24 6.47 14.33
N GLY A 83 -1.00 5.77 15.18
CA GLY A 83 -0.86 4.33 15.37
C GLY A 83 -1.17 3.53 14.10
N THR A 84 -2.23 3.91 13.38
CA THR A 84 -2.57 3.31 12.08
C THR A 84 -1.47 3.55 11.06
N LEU A 85 -0.95 4.79 10.98
CA LEU A 85 0.16 5.14 10.09
C LEU A 85 1.40 4.30 10.39
N TRP A 86 1.75 4.11 11.67
CA TRP A 86 2.84 3.22 12.09
C TRP A 86 2.64 1.79 11.62
N LEU A 87 1.47 1.21 11.90
CA LEU A 87 1.14 -0.15 11.49
C LEU A 87 1.25 -0.33 9.97
N VAL A 88 0.66 0.57 9.19
CA VAL A 88 0.68 0.51 7.72
C VAL A 88 2.09 0.76 7.18
N SER A 89 2.91 1.58 7.84
CA SER A 89 4.31 1.80 7.45
C SER A 89 5.17 0.56 7.64
N LEU A 90 4.98 -0.16 8.74
CA LEU A 90 5.66 -1.44 8.98
C LEU A 90 5.20 -2.51 7.98
N LEU A 91 3.89 -2.59 7.70
CA LEU A 91 3.36 -3.48 6.67
C LEU A 91 3.92 -3.16 5.28
N ASN A 92 3.99 -1.87 4.93
CA ASN A 92 4.57 -1.43 3.66
C ASN A 92 6.06 -1.75 3.55
N LEU A 93 6.83 -1.55 4.62
CA LEU A 93 8.24 -1.93 4.65
C LEU A 93 8.41 -3.45 4.49
N ALA A 94 7.56 -4.24 5.16
CA ALA A 94 7.55 -5.70 4.99
C ALA A 94 7.21 -6.08 3.54
N TRP A 95 6.17 -5.49 2.95
CA TRP A 95 5.79 -5.71 1.56
C TRP A 95 6.93 -5.37 0.58
N CYS A 96 7.59 -4.21 0.78
CA CYS A 96 8.72 -3.81 -0.05
C CYS A 96 9.96 -4.70 0.12
N SER A 97 10.20 -5.22 1.33
CA SER A 97 11.38 -6.05 1.63
C SER A 97 11.19 -7.51 1.19
N LEU A 98 9.94 -7.98 1.18
CA LEU A 98 9.58 -9.37 0.89
C LEU A 98 9.09 -9.58 -0.54
N GLN A 99 9.44 -8.70 -1.48
CA GLN A 99 9.11 -8.84 -2.91
C GLN A 99 9.54 -10.19 -3.50
N GLY A 100 10.64 -10.77 -3.01
CA GLY A 100 11.09 -12.09 -3.44
C GLY A 100 10.10 -13.24 -3.13
N TRP A 101 9.16 -13.04 -2.19
CA TRP A 101 8.12 -14.03 -1.89
C TRP A 101 7.11 -14.19 -3.01
N GLU A 102 6.92 -13.18 -3.87
CA GLU A 102 6.05 -13.30 -5.04
C GLU A 102 6.51 -14.42 -5.99
N CYS A 103 7.82 -14.66 -6.05
CA CYS A 103 8.44 -15.50 -7.07
C CYS A 103 8.99 -16.81 -6.50
N SER A 104 8.83 -17.00 -5.19
CA SER A 104 9.21 -18.21 -4.47
C SER A 104 8.02 -19.16 -4.39
N SER A 105 8.10 -20.28 -5.10
CA SER A 105 7.13 -21.37 -5.06
C SER A 105 6.94 -21.87 -3.62
N GLY A 106 5.77 -21.62 -3.02
CA GLY A 106 5.42 -22.02 -1.65
C GLY A 106 5.04 -20.86 -0.71
N ASN A 107 5.41 -19.62 -1.06
CA ASN A 107 5.10 -18.43 -0.25
C ASN A 107 3.91 -17.60 -0.78
N GLU A 108 3.21 -18.10 -1.80
CA GLU A 108 2.12 -17.40 -2.50
C GLU A 108 1.00 -16.94 -1.55
N VAL A 109 0.60 -17.80 -0.60
CA VAL A 109 -0.45 -17.46 0.37
C VAL A 109 0.00 -16.32 1.28
N ALA A 110 1.23 -16.39 1.79
CA ALA A 110 1.79 -15.34 2.65
C ALA A 110 1.95 -14.01 1.89
N TRP A 111 2.41 -14.06 0.64
CA TRP A 111 2.51 -12.90 -0.24
C TRP A 111 1.15 -12.26 -0.51
N ASN A 112 0.13 -13.07 -0.82
CA ASN A 112 -1.23 -12.59 -1.05
C ASN A 112 -1.82 -11.94 0.22
N ILE A 113 -1.64 -12.54 1.40
CA ILE A 113 -2.09 -11.96 2.68
C ILE A 113 -1.39 -10.64 2.96
N LEU A 114 -0.06 -10.60 2.83
CA LEU A 114 0.74 -9.40 3.06
C LEU A 114 0.35 -8.27 2.09
N SER A 115 0.18 -8.59 0.81
CA SER A 115 -0.23 -7.65 -0.23
C SER A 115 -1.64 -7.11 0.01
N LEU A 116 -2.58 -8.00 0.39
CA LEU A 116 -3.95 -7.63 0.72
C LEU A 116 -3.98 -6.68 1.90
N LEU A 117 -3.32 -7.04 3.00
CA LEU A 117 -3.29 -6.27 4.24
C LEU A 117 -2.59 -4.91 4.07
N THR A 118 -1.49 -4.88 3.31
CA THR A 118 -0.75 -3.63 3.05
C THR A 118 -1.58 -2.67 2.19
N LYS A 119 -2.14 -3.14 1.06
CA LYS A 119 -2.93 -2.27 0.18
C LYS A 119 -4.23 -1.82 0.86
N SER A 120 -4.88 -2.68 1.65
CA SER A 120 -6.07 -2.29 2.40
C SER A 120 -5.76 -1.29 3.50
N GLY A 121 -4.63 -1.45 4.20
CA GLY A 121 -4.18 -0.50 5.21
C GLY A 121 -3.92 0.89 4.63
N MET A 122 -3.28 0.96 3.46
CA MET A 122 -3.06 2.23 2.75
C MET A 122 -4.38 2.87 2.29
N LEU A 123 -5.30 2.09 1.73
CA LEU A 123 -6.63 2.55 1.32
C LEU A 123 -7.45 3.01 2.53
N PHE A 124 -7.31 2.35 3.67
CA PHE A 124 -7.96 2.77 4.91
C PHE A 124 -7.48 4.14 5.38
N LEU A 125 -6.16 4.38 5.37
CA LEU A 125 -5.62 5.72 5.63
C LEU A 125 -6.13 6.75 4.62
N GLU A 126 -6.29 6.36 3.36
CA GLU A 126 -6.79 7.22 2.28
C GLU A 126 -8.23 7.67 2.54
N VAL A 127 -9.12 6.71 2.73
CA VAL A 127 -10.56 6.94 2.86
C VAL A 127 -10.88 7.58 4.21
N SER A 128 -10.25 7.14 5.30
CA SER A 128 -10.47 7.73 6.64
C SER A 128 -10.07 9.20 6.67
N LEU A 129 -8.93 9.55 6.04
CA LEU A 129 -8.43 10.91 5.96
C LEU A 129 -9.34 11.81 5.13
N VAL A 130 -9.73 11.37 3.92
CA VAL A 130 -10.64 12.13 3.07
C VAL A 130 -11.99 12.32 3.78
N ALA A 131 -12.51 11.28 4.42
CA ALA A 131 -13.77 11.36 5.18
C ALA A 131 -13.66 12.35 6.36
N PHE A 132 -12.55 12.31 7.11
CA PHE A 132 -12.29 13.22 8.22
C PHE A 132 -12.24 14.68 7.77
N LEU A 133 -11.52 14.96 6.68
CA LEU A 133 -11.36 16.32 6.18
C LEU A 133 -12.64 16.88 5.56
N LEU A 134 -13.48 16.02 4.97
CA LEU A 134 -14.77 16.42 4.40
C LEU A 134 -15.85 16.70 5.45
N GLN A 135 -15.75 16.14 6.66
CA GLN A 135 -16.78 16.36 7.68
C GLN A 135 -16.81 17.79 8.21
N GLY A 136 -15.69 18.52 8.14
CA GLY A 136 -15.63 19.91 8.62
C GLY A 136 -15.91 20.04 10.13
N ASN A 137 -15.62 21.21 10.68
CA ASN A 137 -15.55 21.51 12.13
C ASN A 137 -16.89 21.44 12.91
N TYR A 138 -17.90 20.68 12.46
CA TYR A 138 -19.30 20.77 12.92
C TYR A 138 -19.74 19.72 13.96
N VAL A 139 -18.89 18.75 14.30
CA VAL A 139 -19.20 17.69 15.28
C VAL A 139 -18.05 17.61 16.28
N SER A 140 -18.35 17.28 17.55
CA SER A 140 -17.29 16.98 18.52
C SER A 140 -16.30 16.01 17.87
N GLY A 141 -15.01 16.39 17.84
CA GLY A 141 -14.04 15.75 16.93
C GLY A 141 -13.98 14.23 17.08
N PHE A 142 -14.22 13.72 18.31
CA PHE A 142 -14.20 12.30 18.61
C PHE A 142 -15.35 11.51 17.96
N GLU A 143 -16.57 12.04 17.98
CA GLU A 143 -17.74 11.38 17.42
C GLU A 143 -17.73 11.41 15.89
N ALA A 144 -17.34 12.56 15.32
CA ALA A 144 -17.07 12.68 13.89
C ALA A 144 -16.02 11.66 13.44
N LEU A 145 -14.88 11.60 14.14
CA LEU A 145 -13.82 10.69 13.78
C LEU A 145 -14.21 9.22 13.91
N THR A 146 -14.79 8.81 15.04
CA THR A 146 -15.21 7.42 15.25
C THR A 146 -16.15 7.01 14.13
N ARG A 147 -17.07 7.89 13.74
CA ARG A 147 -17.95 7.67 12.60
C ARG A 147 -17.18 7.55 11.28
N THR A 148 -16.18 8.40 11.01
CA THR A 148 -15.35 8.28 9.79
C THR A 148 -14.55 6.99 9.76
N PHE A 149 -13.91 6.59 10.86
CA PHE A 149 -13.13 5.36 10.98
C PHE A 149 -14.00 4.12 10.82
N VAL A 150 -15.20 4.14 11.37
CA VAL A 150 -16.17 3.04 11.20
C VAL A 150 -16.63 2.97 9.76
N ILE A 151 -17.00 4.10 9.14
CA ILE A 151 -17.45 4.12 7.73
C ILE A 151 -16.31 3.69 6.81
N SER A 152 -15.11 4.24 6.96
CA SER A 152 -13.94 3.86 6.16
C SER A 152 -13.56 2.39 6.41
N GLY A 153 -13.67 1.92 7.65
CA GLY A 153 -13.43 0.52 8.03
C GLY A 153 -14.42 -0.43 7.36
N LEU A 154 -15.69 -0.06 7.26
CA LEU A 154 -16.70 -0.84 6.55
C LEU A 154 -16.43 -0.86 5.04
N VAL A 155 -16.14 0.30 4.43
CA VAL A 155 -15.83 0.41 2.99
C VAL A 155 -14.61 -0.45 2.64
N VAL A 156 -13.53 -0.32 3.42
CA VAL A 156 -12.31 -1.10 3.21
C VAL A 156 -12.52 -2.57 3.56
N GLY A 157 -13.33 -2.89 4.58
CA GLY A 157 -13.71 -4.25 4.91
C GLY A 157 -14.42 -4.94 3.74
N CYS A 158 -15.37 -4.27 3.09
CA CYS A 158 -16.00 -4.77 1.87
C CYS A 158 -15.00 -4.96 0.72
N ASP A 159 -14.06 -4.02 0.54
CA ASP A 159 -13.00 -4.13 -0.47
C ASP A 159 -12.05 -5.31 -0.20
N ILE A 160 -11.66 -5.53 1.07
CA ILE A 160 -10.85 -6.67 1.51
C ILE A 160 -11.61 -7.98 1.23
N LEU A 161 -12.88 -8.07 1.65
CA LEU A 161 -13.69 -9.28 1.45
C LEU A 161 -13.84 -9.61 -0.04
N LEU A 162 -14.12 -8.59 -0.86
CA LEU A 162 -14.19 -8.76 -2.31
C LEU A 162 -12.87 -9.33 -2.84
N LYS A 163 -11.74 -8.67 -2.57
CA LYS A 163 -10.41 -9.13 -3.03
C LYS A 163 -10.07 -10.52 -2.50
N ALA A 164 -10.38 -10.83 -1.24
CA ALA A 164 -10.15 -12.14 -0.65
C ALA A 164 -10.95 -13.25 -1.35
N ILE A 165 -12.21 -13.01 -1.70
CA ILE A 165 -13.02 -13.97 -2.47
C ILE A 165 -12.41 -14.21 -3.86
N TYR A 166 -11.94 -13.16 -4.54
CA TYR A 166 -11.28 -13.31 -5.84
C TYR A 166 -9.95 -14.07 -5.76
N VAL A 167 -9.11 -13.78 -4.76
CA VAL A 167 -7.82 -14.46 -4.58
C VAL A 167 -7.99 -15.89 -4.10
N PHE A 168 -8.70 -16.11 -2.99
CA PHE A 168 -8.76 -17.41 -2.32
C PHE A 168 -9.94 -18.28 -2.78
N GLY A 169 -11.05 -17.68 -3.20
CA GLY A 169 -12.22 -18.41 -3.68
C GLY A 169 -12.13 -18.79 -5.14
N TYR A 170 -11.79 -17.83 -6.00
CA TYR A 170 -11.67 -18.05 -7.45
C TYR A 170 -10.25 -18.34 -7.93
N GLY A 171 -9.24 -18.24 -7.07
CA GLY A 171 -7.84 -18.52 -7.43
C GLY A 171 -7.25 -17.51 -8.40
N VAL A 172 -7.82 -16.29 -8.51
CA VAL A 172 -7.34 -15.27 -9.45
C VAL A 172 -6.09 -14.60 -8.86
N PRO A 173 -4.93 -14.66 -9.52
CA PRO A 173 -3.68 -14.06 -9.03
C PRO A 173 -3.74 -12.52 -9.14
N LEU A 174 -4.40 -11.88 -8.18
CA LEU A 174 -4.54 -10.42 -8.14
C LEU A 174 -3.21 -9.71 -7.83
N PHE A 175 -2.33 -10.37 -7.06
CA PHE A 175 -1.04 -9.84 -6.58
C PHE A 175 0.18 -10.56 -7.15
N ILE A 176 -0.03 -11.58 -7.98
CA ILE A 176 1.03 -12.29 -8.68
C ILE A 176 0.92 -11.91 -10.15
N ASP A 177 2.03 -11.54 -10.78
CA ASP A 177 2.09 -11.28 -12.22
C ASP A 177 2.13 -12.56 -13.03
N SER A 178 0.99 -13.27 -13.10
CA SER A 178 0.80 -14.38 -14.03
C SER A 178 0.14 -13.94 -15.35
N LEU A 179 0.47 -14.65 -16.44
CA LEU A 179 -0.08 -14.41 -17.77
C LEU A 179 -1.50 -14.98 -17.95
N GLU A 180 -2.03 -15.67 -16.95
CA GLU A 180 -3.32 -16.38 -17.04
C GLU A 180 -4.49 -15.44 -16.70
N ASN A 181 -5.42 -15.28 -17.64
CA ASN A 181 -6.63 -14.45 -17.55
C ASN A 181 -6.41 -12.94 -17.27
N PRO A 182 -5.66 -12.22 -18.13
CA PRO A 182 -5.38 -10.79 -17.94
C PRO A 182 -6.65 -9.94 -17.88
N HIS A 183 -7.70 -10.29 -18.63
CA HIS A 183 -8.90 -9.47 -18.73
C HIS A 183 -9.66 -9.31 -17.40
N LEU A 184 -9.76 -10.36 -16.58
CA LEU A 184 -10.48 -10.30 -15.30
C LEU A 184 -9.67 -9.53 -14.23
N LYS A 185 -8.36 -9.81 -14.14
CA LYS A 185 -7.43 -9.09 -13.26
C LYS A 185 -7.45 -7.60 -13.57
N TRP A 186 -7.12 -7.22 -14.80
CA TRP A 186 -7.04 -5.82 -15.21
C TRP A 186 -8.41 -5.13 -15.19
N GLY A 187 -9.50 -5.84 -15.49
CA GLY A 187 -10.87 -5.31 -15.35
C GLY A 187 -11.19 -4.88 -13.92
N LEU A 188 -10.90 -5.72 -12.92
CA LEU A 188 -11.10 -5.38 -11.52
C LEU A 188 -10.25 -4.19 -11.08
N TRP A 189 -8.97 -4.16 -11.47
CA TRP A 189 -8.08 -3.03 -11.18
C TRP A 189 -8.54 -1.73 -11.86
N VAL A 190 -9.05 -1.80 -13.10
CA VAL A 190 -9.63 -0.64 -13.80
C VAL A 190 -10.84 -0.11 -13.04
N VAL A 191 -11.80 -0.96 -12.65
CA VAL A 191 -12.99 -0.52 -11.89
C VAL A 191 -12.59 0.11 -10.56
N HIS A 192 -11.67 -0.51 -9.82
CA HIS A 192 -11.20 0.03 -8.55
C HIS A 192 -10.54 1.41 -8.72
N ARG A 193 -9.63 1.57 -9.70
CA ARG A 193 -8.97 2.86 -9.99
C ARG A 193 -9.92 3.90 -10.56
N LEU A 194 -10.93 3.49 -11.32
CA LEU A 194 -11.98 4.37 -11.83
C LEU A 194 -12.79 4.97 -10.70
N VAL A 195 -13.20 4.16 -9.72
CA VAL A 195 -13.94 4.64 -8.54
C VAL A 195 -13.11 5.66 -7.77
N LEU A 196 -11.84 5.37 -7.46
CA LEU A 196 -10.96 6.32 -6.76
C LEU A 196 -10.77 7.61 -7.56
N THR A 197 -10.50 7.51 -8.86
CA THR A 197 -10.35 8.67 -9.75
C THR A 197 -11.63 9.50 -9.79
N ALA A 198 -12.81 8.86 -9.84
CA ALA A 198 -14.09 9.54 -9.84
C ALA A 198 -14.37 10.26 -8.51
N VAL A 199 -14.03 9.64 -7.37
CA VAL A 199 -14.17 10.27 -6.04
C VAL A 199 -13.28 11.51 -5.93
N TYR A 200 -11.99 11.40 -6.27
CA TYR A 200 -11.09 12.56 -6.23
C TYR A 200 -11.45 13.62 -7.28
N GLY A 201 -11.86 13.20 -8.47
CA GLY A 201 -12.35 14.09 -9.52
C GLY A 201 -13.60 14.85 -9.09
N PHE A 202 -14.50 14.19 -8.36
CA PHE A 202 -15.69 14.82 -7.78
C PHE A 202 -15.31 15.87 -6.72
N ILE A 203 -14.32 15.58 -5.86
CA ILE A 203 -13.83 16.57 -4.87
C ILE A 203 -13.20 17.79 -5.58
N LEU A 204 -12.40 17.59 -6.64
CA LEU A 204 -11.85 18.69 -7.44
C LEU A 204 -12.93 19.47 -8.17
N PHE A 205 -13.95 18.78 -8.67
CA PHE A 205 -15.11 19.43 -9.29
C PHE A 205 -15.85 20.33 -8.28
N LEU A 206 -16.07 19.84 -7.05
CA LEU A 206 -16.65 20.65 -5.98
C LEU A 206 -15.78 21.87 -5.64
N TYR A 207 -14.46 21.74 -5.69
CA TYR A 207 -13.53 22.84 -5.45
C TYR A 207 -13.64 23.96 -6.49
N HIS A 208 -13.78 23.60 -7.77
CA HIS A 208 -13.95 24.58 -8.86
C HIS A 208 -15.39 25.08 -9.00
N SER A 209 -16.35 24.46 -8.31
CA SER A 209 -17.76 24.83 -8.36
C SER A 209 -18.12 25.83 -7.26
N LYS A 210 -19.38 26.31 -7.30
CA LYS A 210 -19.95 27.20 -6.27
C LYS A 210 -20.09 26.53 -4.90
N TRP A 211 -19.91 25.21 -4.84
CA TRP A 211 -20.00 24.39 -3.62
C TRP A 211 -18.69 24.33 -2.82
N ARG A 212 -17.68 25.11 -3.21
CA ARG A 212 -16.38 25.21 -2.51
C ARG A 212 -16.51 25.50 -1.02
N GLU A 213 -17.54 26.26 -0.61
CA GLU A 213 -17.79 26.60 0.80
C GLU A 213 -18.00 25.37 1.71
N ARG A 214 -18.34 24.21 1.13
CA ARG A 214 -18.52 22.95 1.85
C ARG A 214 -17.22 22.14 2.01
N LEU A 215 -16.13 22.56 1.36
CA LEU A 215 -14.81 21.92 1.45
C LEU A 215 -13.93 22.60 2.51
N PRO A 216 -13.00 21.86 3.12
CA PRO A 216 -12.11 22.43 4.13
C PRO A 216 -11.24 23.56 3.55
N ALA A 217 -11.04 24.64 4.31
CA ALA A 217 -10.27 25.81 3.85
C ALA A 217 -8.74 25.58 3.79
N ARG A 218 -8.25 24.39 4.12
CA ARG A 218 -6.81 24.09 4.22
C ARG A 218 -6.17 23.90 2.83
N PRO A 219 -5.16 24.71 2.43
CA PRO A 219 -4.50 24.59 1.12
C PRO A 219 -3.78 23.23 0.92
N ALA A 220 -3.28 22.62 2.00
CA ALA A 220 -2.65 21.30 1.95
C ALA A 220 -3.59 20.19 1.47
N PHE A 221 -4.88 20.25 1.82
CA PHE A 221 -5.89 19.29 1.38
C PHE A 221 -6.06 19.29 -0.14
N TYR A 222 -6.09 20.45 -0.77
CA TYR A 222 -6.27 20.55 -2.22
C TYR A 222 -5.04 20.05 -2.99
N LYS A 223 -3.83 20.29 -2.46
CA LYS A 223 -2.59 19.71 -3.01
C LYS A 223 -2.65 18.18 -2.93
N TYR A 224 -3.07 17.64 -1.78
CA TYR A 224 -3.27 16.21 -1.58
C TYR A 224 -4.26 15.61 -2.60
N VAL A 225 -5.48 16.17 -2.70
CA VAL A 225 -6.51 15.71 -3.62
C VAL A 225 -6.03 15.76 -5.08
N THR A 226 -5.30 16.81 -5.48
CA THR A 226 -4.79 16.96 -6.85
C THR A 226 -3.73 15.90 -7.19
N ILE A 227 -2.80 15.64 -6.27
CA ILE A 227 -1.76 14.62 -6.44
C ILE A 227 -2.39 13.22 -6.50
N MET A 228 -3.31 12.91 -5.59
CA MET A 228 -4.00 11.62 -5.55
C MET A 228 -4.89 11.39 -6.77
N PHE A 229 -5.58 12.42 -7.26
CA PHE A 229 -6.31 12.36 -8.53
C PHE A 229 -5.38 12.03 -9.69
N SER A 230 -4.24 12.74 -9.79
CA SER A 230 -3.27 12.55 -10.87
C SER A 230 -2.66 11.15 -10.86
N LEU A 231 -2.27 10.65 -9.68
CA LEU A 231 -1.74 9.28 -9.52
C LEU A 231 -2.78 8.21 -9.86
N ASN A 232 -4.02 8.36 -9.39
CA ASN A 232 -5.08 7.39 -9.69
C ASN A 232 -5.51 7.43 -11.16
N ALA A 233 -5.56 8.61 -11.79
CA ALA A 233 -5.84 8.76 -13.22
C ALA A 233 -4.73 8.12 -14.07
N LEU A 234 -3.46 8.31 -13.69
CA LEU A 234 -2.33 7.68 -14.36
C LEU A 234 -2.35 6.16 -14.20
N ALA A 235 -2.66 5.66 -12.99
CA ALA A 235 -2.81 4.23 -12.72
C ALA A 235 -4.00 3.63 -13.49
N LEU A 236 -5.14 4.34 -13.58
CA LEU A 236 -6.29 3.93 -14.38
C LEU A 236 -5.93 3.81 -15.86
N PHE A 237 -5.23 4.82 -16.40
CA PHE A 237 -4.73 4.82 -17.76
C PHE A 237 -3.78 3.65 -18.00
N ALA A 238 -2.85 3.41 -17.08
CA ALA A 238 -1.93 2.28 -17.13
C ALA A 238 -2.68 0.94 -17.13
N CYS A 239 -3.62 0.72 -16.21
CA CYS A 239 -4.44 -0.49 -16.16
C CYS A 239 -5.24 -0.72 -17.45
N ALA A 240 -5.82 0.34 -18.02
CA ALA A 240 -6.58 0.27 -19.27
C ALA A 240 -5.68 -0.09 -20.48
N LEU A 241 -4.45 0.43 -20.51
CA LEU A 241 -3.46 0.07 -21.52
C LEU A 241 -2.98 -1.39 -21.37
N THR A 242 -2.70 -1.83 -20.13
CA THR A 242 -2.28 -3.21 -19.88
C THR A 242 -3.38 -4.21 -20.18
N GLY A 243 -4.64 -3.88 -19.88
CA GLY A 243 -5.79 -4.70 -20.26
C GLY A 243 -5.99 -4.85 -21.78
N ARG A 244 -5.41 -3.94 -22.58
CA ARG A 244 -5.36 -4.02 -24.06
C ARG A 244 -4.09 -4.70 -24.58
N GLY A 245 -3.20 -5.16 -23.71
CA GLY A 245 -1.94 -5.83 -24.08
C GLY A 245 -0.80 -4.90 -24.46
N ALA A 246 -0.86 -3.60 -24.14
CA ALA A 246 0.24 -2.68 -24.42
C ALA A 246 1.35 -2.80 -23.35
N ASN A 247 2.56 -3.18 -23.76
CA ASN A 247 3.73 -3.30 -22.88
C ASN A 247 4.04 -2.01 -22.10
N PHE A 248 3.79 -0.85 -22.71
CA PHE A 248 3.93 0.45 -22.04
C PHE A 248 2.99 0.59 -20.82
N GLY A 249 1.79 0.00 -20.88
CA GLY A 249 0.85 0.00 -19.76
C GLY A 249 1.41 -0.74 -18.54
N PHE A 250 2.06 -1.88 -18.74
CA PHE A 250 2.67 -2.66 -17.66
C PHE A 250 3.80 -1.88 -16.97
N TRP A 251 4.70 -1.27 -17.76
CA TRP A 251 5.77 -0.42 -17.24
C TRP A 251 5.20 0.78 -16.46
N LEU A 252 4.23 1.48 -17.03
CA LEU A 252 3.61 2.65 -16.40
C LEU A 252 2.90 2.26 -15.09
N TYR A 253 2.21 1.13 -15.08
CA TYR A 253 1.56 0.60 -13.88
C TYR A 253 2.60 0.28 -12.78
N GLY A 254 3.70 -0.39 -13.14
CA GLY A 254 4.82 -0.64 -12.24
C GLY A 254 5.40 0.65 -11.65
N ALA A 255 5.60 1.69 -12.47
CA ALA A 255 6.05 3.00 -12.00
C ALA A 255 5.06 3.62 -11.00
N THR A 256 3.75 3.54 -11.26
CA THR A 256 2.74 4.05 -10.30
C THR A 256 2.72 3.28 -8.99
N ILE A 257 2.97 1.96 -9.00
CA ILE A 257 3.12 1.16 -7.79
C ILE A 257 4.32 1.62 -6.99
N VAL A 258 5.48 1.80 -7.62
CA VAL A 258 6.69 2.29 -6.96
C VAL A 258 6.45 3.64 -6.31
N CYS A 259 5.88 4.59 -7.06
CA CYS A 259 5.57 5.92 -6.52
C CYS A 259 4.60 5.86 -5.33
N TYR A 260 3.56 5.02 -5.42
CA TYR A 260 2.58 4.89 -4.36
C TYR A 260 3.20 4.29 -3.10
N HIS A 261 3.88 3.14 -3.19
CA HIS A 261 4.48 2.48 -2.03
C HIS A 261 5.66 3.25 -1.43
N ALA A 262 6.42 4.00 -2.23
CA ALA A 262 7.55 4.78 -1.74
C ALA A 262 7.15 6.10 -1.08
N PHE A 263 6.17 6.83 -1.65
CA PHE A 263 5.94 8.24 -1.29
C PHE A 263 4.60 8.53 -0.64
N TYR A 264 3.60 7.63 -0.73
CA TYR A 264 2.26 7.89 -0.20
C TYR A 264 2.23 8.10 1.32
N LEU A 265 2.86 7.22 2.10
CA LEU A 265 2.88 7.33 3.56
C LEU A 265 3.66 8.55 4.06
N PRO A 266 4.88 8.85 3.53
CA PRO A 266 5.56 10.11 3.80
C PRO A 266 4.71 11.33 3.45
N PHE A 267 4.03 11.28 2.30
CA PHE A 267 3.19 12.37 1.84
C PHE A 267 2.05 12.65 2.82
N ILE A 268 1.31 11.62 3.23
CA ILE A 268 0.25 11.74 4.25
C ILE A 268 0.78 12.33 5.55
N TYR A 269 1.93 11.85 6.03
CA TYR A 269 2.53 12.35 7.27
C TYR A 269 2.79 13.86 7.17
N VAL A 270 3.45 14.30 6.09
CA VAL A 270 3.82 15.71 5.91
C VAL A 270 2.57 16.59 5.74
N THR A 271 1.58 16.15 4.97
CA THR A 271 0.40 16.98 4.68
C THR A 271 -0.58 17.13 5.83
N PHE A 272 -0.55 16.24 6.83
CA PHE A 272 -1.55 16.22 7.88
C PHE A 272 -0.96 16.11 9.29
N LEU A 273 -0.11 15.10 9.52
CA LEU A 273 0.36 14.83 10.87
C LEU A 273 1.41 15.83 11.32
N ALA A 274 2.30 16.25 10.42
CA ALA A 274 3.34 17.23 10.70
C ALA A 274 2.74 18.59 11.07
N ASP A 275 1.78 19.08 10.27
CA ASP A 275 1.07 20.34 10.50
C ASP A 275 0.35 20.32 11.86
N PHE A 276 -0.33 19.23 12.21
CA PHE A 276 -1.01 19.11 13.51
C PHE A 276 -0.02 19.13 14.70
N LEU A 277 1.10 18.39 14.59
CA LEU A 277 2.13 18.35 15.64
C LEU A 277 2.84 19.70 15.82
N GLN A 278 2.81 20.57 14.81
CA GLN A 278 3.29 21.95 14.89
C GLN A 278 2.25 22.91 15.47
N GLU A 279 0.97 22.76 15.09
CA GLU A 279 -0.13 23.53 15.69
C GLU A 279 -0.18 23.34 17.22
N GLU A 280 -0.04 22.10 17.71
CA GLU A 280 0.05 21.82 19.16
C GLU A 280 1.25 22.49 19.84
N ASP A 281 2.41 22.57 19.18
CA ASP A 281 3.60 23.25 19.73
C ASP A 281 3.32 24.74 19.94
N LEU A 282 2.73 25.40 18.93
CA LEU A 282 2.36 26.81 19.01
C LEU A 282 1.32 27.06 20.11
N HIS A 283 0.34 26.16 20.27
CA HIS A 283 -0.64 26.29 21.34
C HIS A 283 -0.02 26.13 22.73
N LEU A 284 0.92 25.20 22.92
CA LEU A 284 1.62 25.01 24.18
C LEU A 284 2.51 26.21 24.51
N GLU A 285 3.24 26.74 23.53
CA GLU A 285 4.08 27.94 23.70
C GLU A 285 3.24 29.17 24.04
N ASN A 286 2.09 29.36 23.38
CA ASN A 286 1.17 30.45 23.68
C ASN A 286 0.56 30.35 25.09
N ALA A 287 0.16 29.14 25.52
CA ALA A 287 -0.35 28.92 26.87
C ALA A 287 0.73 29.22 27.92
N TYR A 288 1.94 28.71 27.71
CA TYR A 288 3.08 28.98 28.58
C TYR A 288 3.41 30.49 28.64
N TYR A 289 3.40 31.17 27.49
CA TYR A 289 3.64 32.61 27.43
C TYR A 289 2.55 33.40 28.16
N SER A 290 1.28 32.99 28.04
CA SER A 290 0.19 33.61 28.81
C SER A 290 0.33 33.39 30.31
N GLU A 291 0.75 32.20 30.75
CA GLU A 291 1.01 31.92 32.17
C GLU A 291 2.17 32.76 32.71
N MET A 292 3.26 32.90 31.94
CA MET A 292 4.37 33.79 32.31
C MET A 292 3.93 35.26 32.37
N LYS A 293 3.07 35.69 31.44
CA LYS A 293 2.49 37.04 31.46
C LYS A 293 1.63 37.26 32.70
N ASP A 294 0.73 36.34 33.02
CA ASP A 294 -0.13 36.44 34.21
C ASP A 294 0.67 36.38 35.52
N ALA A 295 1.84 35.72 35.51
CA ALA A 295 2.77 35.70 36.62
C ALA A 295 3.59 37.01 36.78
N GLY A 296 3.33 38.04 35.96
CA GLY A 296 4.01 39.33 36.01
C GLY A 296 5.46 39.30 35.52
N PHE A 297 5.90 38.22 34.85
CA PHE A 297 7.27 38.09 34.35
C PHE A 297 7.60 39.09 33.23
N PHE A 298 6.58 39.65 32.59
CA PHE A 298 6.71 40.65 31.52
C PHE A 298 6.25 42.05 31.93
N ASP A 299 5.79 42.25 33.17
CA ASP A 299 5.49 43.57 33.74
C ASP A 299 6.79 44.20 34.26
N ALA A 300 7.80 44.31 33.38
CA ALA A 300 8.94 45.17 33.65
C ALA A 300 8.50 46.60 33.32
N ASP A 301 8.38 47.42 34.35
CA ASP A 301 8.25 48.87 34.26
C ASP A 301 9.38 49.41 33.35
N TRP A 302 9.03 49.71 32.09
CA TRP A 302 9.88 50.48 31.18
C TRP A 302 9.64 51.97 31.45
N ASP A 303 10.14 52.44 32.59
CA ASP A 303 10.37 53.86 32.86
C ASP A 303 11.79 54.28 32.42
#